data_AF-A0A1M2V3G9-F1
#
_entry.id   AF-A0A1M2V3G9-F1
#
_cell.length_a   1.000
_cell.length_b   1.000
_cell.length_c   1.000
_cell.angle_alpha   90.00
_cell.angle_beta   90.00
_cell.angle_gamma   90.00
#
_symmetry.space_group_name_H-M   'P 1'
#
loop_
_entity.id
_entity.type
_entity.pdbx_description
1 polymer ?
#
loop_
_entity_poly.entity_id
_entity_poly.type
_entity_poly.pdbx_seq_one_letter_code
_entity_poly.pdbx_strand_id
1 'polypeptide(L)'
;NFGLLVWSTGLAPNPLIDSITEAKKDGRTKRTLITDGHLNVVLKDTDAVDPDVFAIGDAATVVDKPLPATAQVANQQAKYLTRRLNALVRDRTPSKSPFKFQNAGSLAYIGDWEAVFDRTKAARGPKNKETGRVAWLLWRSAYFTKTLSWRNKILVPMYWFLNWIFGRDLTRF
;
A
#
# COMPACT_ATOMS: atom_id res chain seq x y z
N ASN A 1 -30.01 19.49 -1.53
CA ASN A 1 -29.67 18.96 -0.20
C ASN A 1 -29.57 17.44 -0.27
N PHE A 2 -28.47 16.86 0.21
CA PHE A 2 -28.33 15.40 0.35
C PHE A 2 -28.63 14.99 1.81
N GLY A 3 -29.06 13.74 2.03
CA GLY A 3 -29.20 13.18 3.38
C GLY A 3 -27.87 12.71 3.99
N LEU A 4 -26.98 12.16 3.16
CA LEU A 4 -25.62 11.77 3.52
C LEU A 4 -24.69 11.95 2.30
N LEU A 5 -23.53 12.54 2.53
CA LEU A 5 -22.45 12.64 1.55
C LEU A 5 -21.25 11.82 2.05
N VAL A 6 -20.77 10.92 1.19
CA VAL A 6 -19.54 10.16 1.45
C VAL A 6 -18.50 10.59 0.42
N TRP A 7 -17.39 11.16 0.90
CA TRP A 7 -16.26 11.56 0.06
C TRP A 7 -15.12 10.55 0.20
N SER A 8 -14.88 9.75 -0.83
CA SER A 8 -13.90 8.65 -0.86
C SER A 8 -12.76 8.88 -1.85
N THR A 9 -12.48 10.15 -2.19
CA THR A 9 -11.48 10.51 -3.21
C THR A 9 -10.48 11.53 -2.68
N GLY A 10 -9.32 11.62 -3.34
CA GLY A 10 -8.31 12.64 -3.07
C GLY A 10 -7.37 12.29 -1.91
N LEU A 11 -6.09 12.57 -2.11
CA LEU A 11 -5.05 12.50 -1.09
C LEU A 11 -4.47 13.89 -0.90
N ALA A 12 -4.43 14.38 0.33
CA ALA A 12 -3.75 15.62 0.70
C ALA A 12 -2.34 15.30 1.23
N PRO A 13 -1.36 16.20 1.06
CA PRO A 13 -0.07 16.03 1.70
C PRO A 13 -0.23 16.05 3.22
N ASN A 14 0.57 15.25 3.91
CA ASN A 14 0.68 15.35 5.35
C ASN A 14 1.45 16.65 5.69
N PRO A 15 1.00 17.47 6.67
CA PRO A 15 1.69 18.71 7.06
C PRO A 15 3.19 18.53 7.33
N LEU A 16 3.61 17.35 7.81
CA LEU A 16 5.03 17.01 7.98
C LEU A 16 5.80 17.03 6.66
N ILE A 17 5.21 16.50 5.58
CA ILE A 17 5.85 16.51 4.26
C ILE A 17 5.94 17.94 3.75
N ASP A 18 4.92 18.76 3.99
CA ASP A 18 4.93 20.17 3.62
C ASP A 18 6.02 20.95 4.35
N SER A 19 6.25 20.68 5.65
CA SER A 19 7.26 21.36 6.45
C SER A 19 8.71 21.01 6.08
N ILE A 20 8.98 19.86 5.45
CA ILE A 20 10.34 19.49 5.02
C ILE A 20 10.68 20.29 3.75
N THR A 21 11.63 21.23 3.84
CA THR A 21 11.98 22.16 2.75
C THR A 21 13.27 21.77 2.02
N GLU A 22 14.10 20.99 2.68
CA GLU A 22 15.43 20.52 2.28
C GLU A 22 15.33 19.36 1.28
N ALA A 23 14.26 18.57 1.38
CA ALA A 23 14.00 17.45 0.48
C ALA A 23 13.34 17.92 -0.83
N LYS A 24 13.79 17.32 -1.93
CA LYS A 24 13.17 17.49 -3.25
C LYS A 24 11.77 16.90 -3.23
N LYS A 25 10.80 17.65 -3.73
CA LYS A 25 9.39 17.25 -3.83
C LYS A 25 9.00 17.05 -5.28
N ASP A 26 8.01 16.19 -5.51
CA ASP A 26 7.43 16.01 -6.85
C ASP A 26 6.92 17.35 -7.40
N GLY A 27 7.37 17.74 -8.60
CA GLY A 27 7.02 19.03 -9.20
C GLY A 27 5.53 19.14 -9.54
N ARG A 28 4.84 18.02 -9.79
CA ARG A 28 3.43 18.03 -10.19
C ARG A 28 2.48 18.14 -9.00
N THR A 29 2.72 17.35 -7.96
CA THR A 29 1.83 17.32 -6.80
C THR A 29 2.36 18.16 -5.65
N LYS A 30 3.68 18.29 -5.51
CA LYS A 30 4.40 18.76 -4.32
C LYS A 30 4.03 18.00 -3.04
N ARG A 31 3.33 16.87 -3.16
CA ARG A 31 2.78 16.11 -2.02
C ARG A 31 3.69 15.01 -1.51
N THR A 32 4.68 14.64 -2.30
CA THR A 32 5.56 13.50 -2.03
C THR A 32 7.02 13.93 -2.11
N LEU A 33 7.83 13.31 -1.26
CA LEU A 33 9.27 13.42 -1.32
C LEU A 33 9.79 12.56 -2.48
N ILE A 34 10.79 13.08 -3.19
CA ILE A 34 11.48 12.35 -4.25
C ILE A 34 12.53 11.46 -3.59
N THR A 35 12.55 10.19 -3.98
CA THR A 35 13.57 9.24 -3.57
C THR A 35 14.33 8.65 -4.75
N ASP A 36 15.53 8.16 -4.49
CA ASP A 36 16.27 7.35 -5.44
C ASP A 36 15.70 5.92 -5.57
N GLY A 37 16.39 5.08 -6.33
CA GLY A 37 16.03 3.67 -6.50
C GLY A 37 16.19 2.82 -5.23
N HIS A 38 16.85 3.30 -4.20
CA HIS A 38 17.08 2.62 -2.92
C HIS A 38 16.21 3.19 -1.79
N LEU A 39 15.27 4.09 -2.13
CA LEU A 39 14.31 4.75 -1.24
C LEU A 39 14.91 5.81 -0.32
N ASN A 40 16.14 6.25 -0.62
CA ASN A 40 16.79 7.38 0.05
C ASN A 40 16.24 8.70 -0.50
N VAL A 41 16.04 9.70 0.37
CA VAL A 41 15.50 11.00 -0.02
C VAL A 41 16.52 11.79 -0.85
N VAL A 42 16.05 12.46 -1.89
CA VAL A 42 16.86 13.37 -2.72
C VAL A 42 16.74 14.79 -2.17
N LEU A 43 17.87 15.48 -2.00
CA LEU A 43 17.94 16.86 -1.53
C LEU A 43 17.59 17.85 -2.65
N LYS A 44 16.90 18.92 -2.30
CA LYS A 44 16.37 19.92 -3.25
C LYS A 44 17.47 20.74 -3.92
N ASP A 45 18.46 21.18 -3.16
CA ASP A 45 19.43 22.19 -3.62
C ASP A 45 20.62 21.59 -4.37
N THR A 46 20.98 20.34 -4.07
CA THR A 46 22.16 19.67 -4.62
C THR A 46 21.83 18.51 -5.55
N ASP A 47 20.57 18.09 -5.62
CA ASP A 47 20.15 16.83 -6.25
C ASP A 47 20.88 15.58 -5.72
N ALA A 48 21.60 15.71 -4.59
CA ALA A 48 22.29 14.62 -3.96
C ALA A 48 21.32 13.74 -3.17
N VAL A 49 21.69 12.48 -2.99
CA VAL A 49 20.94 11.52 -2.17
C VAL A 49 21.41 11.64 -0.72
N ASP A 50 20.48 11.82 0.20
CA ASP A 50 20.74 11.74 1.64
C ASP A 50 20.87 10.26 2.05
N PRO A 51 22.05 9.80 2.52
CA PRO A 51 22.28 8.40 2.83
C PRO A 51 21.52 7.93 4.08
N ASP A 52 21.13 8.84 4.97
CA ASP A 52 20.58 8.56 6.29
C ASP A 52 19.06 8.73 6.34
N VAL A 53 18.47 9.44 5.38
CA VAL A 53 17.04 9.69 5.30
C VAL A 53 16.36 8.84 4.22
N PHE A 54 15.31 8.12 4.62
CA PHE A 54 14.51 7.26 3.75
C PHE A 54 13.03 7.66 3.77
N ALA A 55 12.34 7.50 2.65
CA ALA A 55 10.89 7.73 2.56
C ALA A 55 10.19 6.60 1.78
N ILE A 56 9.02 6.17 2.25
CA ILE A 56 8.24 5.07 1.66
C ILE A 56 6.74 5.36 1.68
N GLY A 57 5.96 4.57 0.95
CA GLY A 57 4.52 4.65 0.91
C GLY A 57 4.02 5.91 0.20
N ASP A 58 2.84 6.38 0.60
CA ASP A 58 2.13 7.46 -0.10
C ASP A 58 2.81 8.84 0.07
N ALA A 59 3.77 8.96 0.99
CA ALA A 59 4.57 10.17 1.20
C ALA A 59 5.79 10.27 0.26
N ALA A 60 6.07 9.24 -0.54
CA ALA A 60 7.29 9.16 -1.35
C ALA A 60 6.99 8.74 -2.79
N THR A 61 7.80 9.22 -3.72
CA THR A 61 7.83 8.72 -5.09
C THR A 61 9.26 8.52 -5.56
N VAL A 62 9.52 7.39 -6.23
CA VAL A 62 10.83 7.11 -6.81
C VAL A 62 10.99 7.94 -8.08
N VAL A 63 12.15 8.56 -8.25
CA VAL A 63 12.50 9.35 -9.43
C VAL A 63 12.24 8.54 -10.71
N ASP A 64 11.55 9.16 -11.67
CA ASP A 64 11.16 8.60 -12.98
C ASP A 64 10.38 7.28 -12.94
N LYS A 65 9.92 6.85 -11.76
CA LYS A 65 9.19 5.59 -11.54
C LYS A 65 8.03 5.80 -10.56
N PRO A 66 7.03 6.62 -10.93
CA PRO A 66 5.86 6.81 -10.08
C PRO A 66 5.14 5.47 -9.88
N LEU A 67 4.94 5.11 -8.61
CA LEU A 67 4.23 3.90 -8.21
C LEU A 67 2.84 4.27 -7.66
N PRO A 68 1.85 3.38 -7.79
CA PRO A 68 0.51 3.67 -7.30
C PRO A 68 0.48 3.72 -5.76
N ALA A 69 -0.20 4.73 -5.21
CA ALA A 69 -0.44 4.90 -3.78
C ALA A 69 -1.33 3.77 -3.24
N THR A 70 -0.69 2.65 -2.88
CA THR A 70 -1.37 1.41 -2.49
C THR A 70 -0.64 0.77 -1.33
N ALA A 71 -1.41 0.11 -0.45
CA ALA A 71 -0.85 -0.66 0.65
C ALA A 71 0.13 -1.75 0.18
N GLN A 72 -0.03 -2.25 -1.04
CA GLN A 72 0.89 -3.23 -1.61
C GLN A 72 2.29 -2.63 -1.88
N VAL A 73 2.35 -1.44 -2.49
CA VAL A 73 3.62 -0.74 -2.73
C VAL A 73 4.30 -0.42 -1.40
N ALA A 74 3.57 0.19 -0.46
CA ALA A 74 4.09 0.52 0.86
C ALA A 74 4.63 -0.70 1.62
N ASN A 75 3.90 -1.84 1.59
CA ASN A 75 4.36 -3.07 2.25
C ASN A 75 5.64 -3.64 1.63
N GLN A 76 5.77 -3.58 0.30
CA GLN A 76 6.97 -4.06 -0.40
C GLN A 76 8.16 -3.14 -0.17
N GLN A 77 7.96 -1.83 -0.19
CA GLN A 77 8.98 -0.84 0.16
C GLN A 77 9.46 -1.05 1.60
N ALA A 78 8.54 -1.23 2.55
CA ALA A 78 8.87 -1.52 3.94
C ALA A 78 9.74 -2.79 4.06
N LYS A 79 9.36 -3.90 3.42
CA LYS A 79 10.14 -5.15 3.42
C LYS A 79 11.54 -4.97 2.81
N TYR A 80 11.65 -4.20 1.73
CA TYR A 80 12.93 -3.87 1.12
C TYR A 80 13.81 -3.06 2.08
N LEU A 81 13.25 -1.99 2.64
CA LEU A 81 13.95 -1.07 3.53
C LEU A 81 14.37 -1.76 4.83
N THR A 82 13.53 -2.60 5.44
CA THR A 82 13.90 -3.38 6.63
C THR A 82 15.14 -4.24 6.40
N ARG A 83 15.25 -4.90 5.23
CA ARG A 83 16.44 -5.70 4.90
C ARG A 83 17.68 -4.83 4.74
N ARG A 84 17.52 -3.64 4.15
CA ARG A 84 18.60 -2.66 3.95
C ARG A 84 19.09 -2.12 5.30
N LEU A 85 18.19 -1.64 6.14
CA LEU A 85 18.50 -1.14 7.49
C LEU A 85 19.14 -2.22 8.36
N ASN A 86 18.63 -3.46 8.34
CA ASN A 86 19.24 -4.57 9.06
C ASN A 86 20.65 -4.92 8.58
N ALA A 87 20.99 -4.65 7.31
CA ALA A 87 22.35 -4.81 6.81
C ALA A 87 23.26 -3.68 7.32
N LEU A 88 22.79 -2.43 7.24
CA LEU A 88 23.51 -1.25 7.73
C LEU A 88 23.86 -1.36 9.21
N VAL A 89 22.88 -1.70 10.06
CA VAL A 89 23.07 -1.85 11.52
C VAL A 89 24.05 -2.98 11.88
N ARG A 90 24.31 -3.91 10.96
CA ARG A 90 25.23 -5.04 11.16
C ARG A 90 26.58 -4.82 10.46
N ASP A 91 26.87 -3.59 10.03
CA ASP A 91 28.06 -3.23 9.27
C ASP A 91 28.25 -4.08 8.00
N ARG A 92 27.14 -4.55 7.42
CA ARG A 92 27.13 -5.30 6.17
C ARG A 92 26.78 -4.38 5.03
N THR A 93 27.47 -4.53 3.91
CA THR A 93 27.12 -3.82 2.67
C THR A 93 25.69 -4.18 2.25
N PRO A 94 24.76 -3.22 2.21
CA PRO A 94 23.39 -3.51 1.79
C PRO A 94 23.35 -3.92 0.33
N SER A 95 22.27 -4.60 -0.07
CA SER A 95 22.10 -4.99 -1.47
C SER A 95 22.18 -3.76 -2.38
N LYS A 96 23.03 -3.83 -3.40
CA LYS A 96 23.16 -2.81 -4.45
C LYS A 96 21.92 -2.72 -5.34
N SER A 97 21.03 -3.72 -5.30
CA SER A 97 19.85 -3.76 -6.15
C SER A 97 18.82 -2.70 -5.75
N PRO A 98 18.32 -1.88 -6.69
CA PRO A 98 17.24 -0.93 -6.39
C PRO A 98 15.93 -1.66 -6.09
N PHE A 99 15.03 -0.97 -5.41
CA PHE A 99 13.66 -1.42 -5.17
C PHE A 99 12.95 -1.71 -6.50
N LYS A 100 12.29 -2.88 -6.57
CA LYS A 100 11.50 -3.32 -7.71
C LYS A 100 10.12 -3.75 -7.23
N PHE A 101 9.11 -2.96 -7.57
CA PHE A 101 7.72 -3.27 -7.25
C PHE A 101 7.25 -4.50 -8.02
N GLN A 102 6.60 -5.43 -7.33
CA GLN A 102 5.97 -6.62 -7.90
C GLN A 102 4.46 -6.51 -7.74
N ASN A 103 3.75 -6.14 -8.80
CA ASN A 103 2.29 -6.10 -8.77
C ASN A 103 1.70 -7.50 -8.55
N ALA A 104 0.76 -7.64 -7.62
CA ALA A 104 0.11 -8.93 -7.31
C ALA A 104 -1.29 -9.04 -7.92
N GLY A 105 -1.76 -7.98 -8.58
CA GLY A 105 -3.12 -7.82 -9.04
C GLY A 105 -3.94 -6.92 -8.13
N SER A 106 -5.20 -6.71 -8.52
CA SER A 106 -6.17 -5.89 -7.80
C SER A 106 -7.39 -6.72 -7.42
N LEU A 107 -8.02 -6.33 -6.32
CA LEU A 107 -9.14 -7.01 -5.69
C LEU A 107 -10.17 -5.95 -5.28
N ALA A 108 -11.37 -6.01 -5.82
CA ALA A 108 -12.45 -5.08 -5.50
C ALA A 108 -13.74 -5.83 -5.20
N TYR A 109 -14.34 -5.57 -4.05
CA TYR A 109 -15.69 -6.04 -3.73
C TYR A 109 -16.70 -5.07 -4.36
N ILE A 110 -17.70 -5.60 -5.07
CA ILE A 110 -18.66 -4.78 -5.83
C ILE A 110 -20.10 -4.86 -5.29
N GLY A 111 -20.32 -5.57 -4.17
CA GLY A 111 -21.65 -5.80 -3.62
C GLY A 111 -22.18 -7.20 -3.93
N ASP A 112 -23.32 -7.55 -3.34
CA ASP A 112 -24.07 -8.79 -3.61
C ASP A 112 -23.25 -10.09 -3.71
N TRP A 113 -22.29 -10.27 -2.79
CA TRP A 113 -21.39 -11.44 -2.78
C TRP A 113 -20.56 -11.61 -4.06
N GLU A 114 -20.35 -10.52 -4.79
CA GLU A 114 -19.53 -10.46 -5.99
C GLU A 114 -18.27 -9.63 -5.75
N ALA A 115 -17.19 -10.05 -6.39
CA ALA A 115 -15.96 -9.29 -6.44
C ALA A 115 -15.32 -9.39 -7.83
N VAL A 116 -14.36 -8.52 -8.07
CA VAL A 116 -13.47 -8.54 -9.22
C VAL A 116 -12.07 -8.85 -8.73
N PHE A 117 -11.45 -9.86 -9.33
CA PHE A 117 -10.06 -10.22 -9.12
C PHE A 117 -9.31 -10.12 -10.43
N ASP A 118 -8.44 -9.11 -10.56
CA ASP A 118 -7.68 -8.87 -11.78
C ASP A 118 -6.18 -9.05 -11.52
N ARG A 119 -5.60 -10.12 -12.08
CA ARG A 119 -4.17 -10.40 -12.08
C ARG A 119 -3.52 -10.29 -13.45
N THR A 120 -4.18 -9.69 -14.43
CA THR A 120 -3.63 -9.55 -15.79
C THR A 120 -2.29 -8.81 -15.81
N LYS A 121 -2.16 -7.79 -14.95
CA LYS A 121 -0.94 -6.99 -14.75
C LYS A 121 -0.05 -7.50 -13.61
N ALA A 122 -0.27 -8.71 -13.11
CA ALA A 122 0.55 -9.27 -12.04
C ALA A 122 1.98 -9.59 -12.54
N ALA A 123 2.96 -9.33 -11.70
CA ALA A 123 4.38 -9.55 -12.01
C ALA A 123 4.77 -11.04 -11.98
N ARG A 124 4.03 -11.88 -11.23
CA ARG A 124 4.31 -13.30 -11.04
C ARG A 124 3.02 -14.12 -10.97
N GLY A 125 3.10 -15.39 -11.38
CA GLY A 125 2.02 -16.36 -11.33
C GLY A 125 1.00 -16.25 -12.48
N PRO A 126 -0.12 -16.99 -12.41
CA PRO A 126 -1.15 -16.98 -13.45
C PRO A 126 -1.81 -15.60 -13.57
N LYS A 127 -1.93 -15.11 -14.80
CA LYS A 127 -2.42 -13.77 -15.15
C LYS A 127 -3.91 -13.79 -15.51
N ASN A 128 -4.71 -14.37 -14.61
CA ASN A 128 -6.14 -14.55 -14.85
C ASN A 128 -6.95 -13.34 -14.40
N LYS A 129 -8.17 -13.24 -14.90
CA LYS A 129 -9.18 -12.28 -14.44
C LYS A 129 -10.44 -13.06 -14.10
N GLU A 130 -10.91 -12.91 -12.88
CA GLU A 130 -12.09 -13.60 -12.35
C GLU A 130 -13.09 -12.58 -11.82
N THR A 131 -14.38 -12.87 -11.97
CA THR A 131 -15.49 -12.02 -11.50
C THR A 131 -16.60 -12.87 -10.89
N GLY A 132 -17.40 -12.27 -10.02
CA GLY A 132 -18.55 -12.91 -9.38
C GLY A 132 -18.20 -13.61 -8.06
N ARG A 133 -18.95 -14.65 -7.70
CA ARG A 133 -18.88 -15.31 -6.39
C ARG A 133 -17.55 -16.02 -6.11
N VAL A 134 -16.92 -16.60 -7.14
CA VAL A 134 -15.60 -17.23 -7.00
C VAL A 134 -14.54 -16.18 -6.67
N ALA A 135 -14.55 -15.05 -7.39
CA ALA A 135 -13.68 -13.92 -7.09
C ALA A 135 -13.96 -13.34 -5.70
N TRP A 136 -15.21 -13.35 -5.23
CA TRP A 136 -15.57 -12.95 -3.86
C TRP A 136 -14.98 -13.88 -2.79
N LEU A 137 -15.01 -15.19 -3.01
CA LEU A 137 -14.40 -16.15 -2.10
C LEU A 137 -12.87 -15.98 -2.05
N LEU A 138 -12.25 -15.77 -3.22
CA LEU A 138 -10.82 -15.45 -3.33
C LEU A 138 -10.49 -14.13 -2.61
N TRP A 139 -11.35 -13.11 -2.76
CA TRP A 139 -11.23 -11.83 -2.06
C TRP A 139 -11.25 -12.02 -0.54
N ARG A 140 -12.25 -12.72 0.01
CA ARG A 140 -12.34 -12.99 1.46
C ARG A 140 -11.10 -13.75 1.95
N SER A 141 -10.71 -14.80 1.23
CA SER A 141 -9.54 -15.63 1.58
C SER A 141 -8.24 -14.83 1.60
N ALA A 142 -8.05 -13.95 0.62
CA ALA A 142 -6.87 -13.09 0.50
C ALA A 142 -6.79 -12.09 1.66
N TYR A 143 -7.88 -11.42 2.01
CA TYR A 143 -7.91 -10.48 3.13
C TYR A 143 -7.76 -11.17 4.47
N PHE A 144 -8.39 -12.33 4.65
CA PHE A 144 -8.22 -13.15 5.85
C PHE A 144 -6.74 -13.49 6.09
N THR A 145 -6.05 -14.00 5.07
CA THR A 145 -4.63 -14.37 5.16
C THR A 145 -3.71 -13.17 5.42
N LYS A 146 -4.11 -11.98 4.96
CA LYS A 146 -3.36 -10.73 5.16
C LYS A 146 -3.59 -10.07 6.53
N THR A 147 -4.50 -10.59 7.37
CA THR A 147 -4.66 -10.07 8.73
C THR A 147 -3.42 -10.36 9.58
N LEU A 148 -2.85 -9.31 10.16
CA LEU A 148 -1.55 -9.37 10.83
C LEU A 148 -1.61 -9.97 12.25
N SER A 149 -2.77 -9.88 12.93
CA SER A 149 -2.93 -10.27 14.33
C SER A 149 -3.71 -11.58 14.49
N TRP A 150 -3.26 -12.45 15.41
CA TRP A 150 -3.99 -13.66 15.82
C TRP A 150 -5.41 -13.36 16.28
N ARG A 151 -5.61 -12.24 17.00
CA ARG A 151 -6.94 -11.78 17.41
C ARG A 151 -7.82 -11.56 16.18
N ASN A 152 -7.32 -10.86 15.17
CA ASN A 152 -8.08 -10.58 13.95
C ASN A 152 -8.33 -11.85 13.12
N LYS A 153 -7.39 -12.80 13.13
CA LYS A 153 -7.57 -14.12 12.50
C LYS A 153 -8.68 -14.95 13.13
N ILE A 154 -9.02 -14.74 14.40
CA ILE A 154 -10.16 -15.41 15.04
C ILE A 154 -11.43 -14.58 14.89
N LEU A 155 -11.36 -13.27 15.13
CA LEU A 155 -12.53 -12.39 15.14
C LEU A 155 -13.15 -12.20 13.76
N VAL A 156 -12.36 -12.11 12.68
CA VAL A 156 -12.89 -11.85 11.33
C VAL A 156 -13.82 -12.99 10.85
N PRO A 157 -13.44 -14.28 10.92
CA PRO A 157 -14.35 -15.38 10.61
C PRO A 157 -15.58 -15.42 11.53
N MET A 158 -15.39 -15.17 12.83
CA MET A 158 -16.50 -15.13 13.79
C MET A 158 -17.52 -14.06 13.42
N TYR A 159 -17.09 -12.83 13.09
CA TYR A 159 -18.00 -11.78 12.66
C TYR A 159 -18.66 -12.09 11.31
N TRP A 160 -17.95 -12.73 10.39
CA TRP A 160 -18.56 -13.18 9.14
C TRP A 160 -19.64 -14.23 9.36
N PHE A 161 -19.42 -15.15 10.30
CA PHE A 161 -20.38 -16.17 10.69
C PHE A 161 -21.60 -15.58 11.40
N LEU A 162 -21.38 -14.72 12.39
CA LEU A 162 -22.46 -14.03 13.10
C LEU A 162 -23.30 -13.16 12.15
N ASN A 163 -22.66 -12.41 11.25
CA ASN A 163 -23.39 -11.62 10.25
C ASN A 163 -24.18 -12.50 9.27
N TRP A 164 -23.74 -13.73 9.02
CA TRP A 164 -24.45 -14.66 8.15
C TRP A 164 -25.69 -15.25 8.84
N ILE A 165 -25.62 -15.53 10.13
CA ILE A 165 -26.74 -16.09 10.91
C ILE A 165 -27.73 -15.01 11.36
N PHE A 166 -27.22 -13.92 11.92
CA PHE A 166 -28.03 -12.90 12.61
C PHE A 166 -28.24 -11.64 11.77
N GLY A 167 -27.66 -11.58 10.58
CA GLY A 167 -27.61 -10.35 9.79
C GLY A 167 -26.59 -9.35 10.34
N ARG A 168 -26.41 -8.24 9.64
CA ARG A 168 -25.48 -7.20 10.06
C ARG A 168 -26.05 -6.47 11.27
N ASP A 169 -25.28 -6.40 12.35
CA ASP A 169 -25.64 -5.57 13.49
C ASP A 169 -25.66 -4.09 13.05
N LEU A 170 -26.84 -3.47 13.13
CA LEU A 170 -27.09 -2.06 12.81
C LEU A 170 -27.34 -1.23 14.07
N THR A 171 -27.26 -1.85 15.24
CA THR A 171 -27.48 -1.18 16.52
C THR A 171 -26.29 -0.27 16.80
N ARG A 172 -26.44 1.02 16.49
CA ARG A 172 -25.49 2.06 16.87
C ARG A 172 -25.82 2.49 18.29
N PHE A 173 -24.90 2.25 19.22
CA PHE A 173 -24.66 3.17 20.33
C PHE A 173 -23.27 3.76 20.12
#